data_AF-A0A1W9NYA8-F1
#
_entry.id   AF-A0A1W9NYA8-F1
#
_cell.length_a   1.000
_cell.length_b   1.000
_cell.length_c   1.000
_cell.angle_alpha   90.00
_cell.angle_beta   90.00
_cell.angle_gamma   90.00
#
_symmetry.space_group_name_H-M   'P 1'
#
loop_
_entity.id
_entity.type
_entity.pdbx_description
1 polymer ?
#
loop_
_entity_poly.entity_id
_entity_poly.type
_entity_poly.pdbx_seq_one_letter_code
_entity_poly.pdbx_strand_id
1 'polypeptide(L)'
;MNEVFVFISGLVVGSFLNVCIYRIPRNESLLYPPSHCPFCGAHIRWSDNIPIISYIILKGRCRNCGAHIPIRYPLVEFLSATILILLYERFSLSLLFLKYAVFSYALLTITFIDIKHLIVPDRIVLPLILLGILFSLPHHVLKSIVGIAGGFVLFVLIAIIGKILFKKEALGGGDIKLIAACGAFLGITGVIITTFLSAFFRKMVLVDKYIIKQLTKTFFSSFIILTALMLFAGVIQISHIVFVQGITVKILLKIFYQQATFVAIFTIPMALTVAVNFVYVDFAKNNEIIAFQTSGISKLNIYKPAFYFTIFIFLISFLNVSSIAYKQRGEFHLTLLQLTRHKIYSEISERSFFRFSKGSVIYAETISPDTFFLWLLLAWV
;
A
#
# COMPACT_ATOMS: atom_id res chain seq x y z
N MET A 1 30.51 -8.33 14.19
CA MET A 1 30.64 -9.79 14.48
C MET A 1 29.29 -10.42 14.79
N ASN A 2 28.43 -9.79 15.60
CA ASN A 2 27.13 -10.36 15.99
C ASN A 2 26.13 -10.46 14.83
N GLU A 3 26.06 -9.47 13.93
CA GLU A 3 25.11 -9.48 12.80
C GLU A 3 25.37 -10.62 11.81
N VAL A 4 26.64 -10.90 11.49
CA VAL A 4 27.03 -12.00 10.59
C VAL A 4 26.62 -13.34 11.21
N PHE A 5 26.84 -13.53 12.50
CA PHE A 5 26.42 -14.73 13.21
C PHE A 5 24.89 -14.88 13.20
N VAL A 6 24.15 -13.79 13.45
CA VAL A 6 22.68 -13.78 13.38
C VAL A 6 22.21 -14.14 11.97
N PHE A 7 22.81 -13.56 10.93
CA PHE A 7 22.46 -13.88 9.54
C PHE A 7 22.65 -15.37 9.24
N ILE A 8 23.81 -15.92 9.59
CA ILE A 8 24.12 -17.34 9.39
C ILE A 8 23.13 -18.21 10.17
N SER A 9 22.81 -17.86 11.42
CA SER A 9 21.83 -18.60 12.20
C SER A 9 20.44 -18.59 11.52
N GLY A 10 20.02 -17.47 10.96
CA GLY A 10 18.76 -17.37 10.23
C GLY A 10 18.75 -18.17 8.91
N LEU A 11 19.90 -18.27 8.23
CA LEU A 11 20.05 -19.16 7.08
C LEU A 11 19.90 -20.63 7.45
N VAL A 12 20.53 -21.06 8.55
CA VAL A 12 20.45 -22.43 9.06
C VAL A 12 19.02 -22.76 9.48
N VAL A 13 18.37 -21.86 10.23
CA VAL A 13 16.97 -22.05 10.62
C VAL A 13 16.06 -22.08 9.39
N GLY A 14 16.28 -21.20 8.40
CA GLY A 14 15.52 -21.21 7.15
C GLY A 14 15.63 -22.52 6.37
N SER A 15 16.81 -23.16 6.38
CA SER A 15 16.99 -24.50 5.81
C SER A 15 16.14 -25.55 6.53
N PHE A 16 16.06 -25.49 7.87
CA PHE A 16 15.14 -26.33 8.63
C PHE A 16 13.66 -26.01 8.35
N LEU A 17 13.29 -24.74 8.17
CA LEU A 17 11.92 -24.37 7.81
C LEU A 17 11.50 -24.98 6.45
N ASN A 18 12.42 -25.11 5.49
CA ASN A 18 12.13 -25.82 4.24
C ASN A 18 11.73 -27.30 4.47
N VAL A 19 12.33 -27.97 5.45
CA VAL A 19 11.95 -29.33 5.87
C VAL A 19 10.54 -29.33 6.47
N CYS A 20 10.25 -28.39 7.38
CA CYS A 20 8.92 -28.21 7.97
C CYS A 20 7.84 -27.98 6.90
N ILE A 21 8.09 -27.07 5.95
CA ILE A 21 7.18 -26.75 4.84
C ILE A 21 6.90 -27.99 3.98
N TYR A 22 7.91 -28.85 3.78
CA TYR A 22 7.75 -30.06 2.97
C TYR A 22 7.02 -31.19 3.72
N ARG A 23 7.39 -31.45 4.98
CA ARG A 23 6.98 -32.66 5.72
C ARG A 23 5.69 -32.51 6.52
N ILE A 24 5.45 -31.34 7.13
CA ILE A 24 4.26 -31.12 7.99
C ILE A 24 2.95 -31.39 7.24
N PRO A 25 2.75 -30.89 6.00
CA PRO A 25 1.52 -31.15 5.24
C PRO A 25 1.33 -32.64 4.89
N ARG A 26 2.42 -33.40 4.83
CA ARG A 26 2.42 -34.85 4.51
C ARG A 26 2.31 -35.73 5.74
N ASN A 27 2.22 -35.14 6.94
CA ASN A 27 2.31 -35.85 8.22
C ASN A 27 3.58 -36.70 8.38
N GLU A 28 4.66 -36.36 7.66
CA GLU A 28 5.95 -37.04 7.76
C GLU A 28 6.70 -36.60 9.02
N SER A 29 7.60 -37.45 9.50
CA SER A 29 8.44 -37.15 10.66
C SER A 29 9.50 -36.09 10.31
N LEU A 30 9.72 -35.12 11.21
CA LEU A 30 10.72 -34.06 11.02
C LEU A 30 12.15 -34.54 11.26
N LEU A 31 12.33 -35.59 12.06
CA LEU A 31 13.64 -36.06 12.51
C LEU A 31 14.20 -37.19 11.62
N TYR A 32 13.34 -38.09 11.14
CA TYR A 32 13.76 -39.27 10.38
C TYR A 32 12.83 -39.58 9.20
N PRO A 33 13.34 -39.92 8.00
CA PRO A 33 14.74 -40.05 7.61
C PRO A 33 15.46 -38.68 7.48
N PRO A 34 16.80 -38.64 7.38
CA PRO A 34 17.55 -37.40 7.12
C PRO A 34 17.16 -36.77 5.76
N SER A 35 17.65 -35.55 5.53
CA SER A 35 17.41 -34.81 4.28
C SER A 35 17.90 -35.61 3.07
N HIS A 36 16.98 -35.89 2.15
CA HIS A 36 17.22 -36.68 0.95
C HIS A 36 16.58 -36.02 -0.27
N CYS A 37 17.10 -36.34 -1.45
CA CYS A 37 16.50 -35.89 -2.70
C CYS A 37 15.15 -36.61 -2.92
N PRO A 38 14.04 -35.89 -3.18
CA PRO A 38 12.73 -36.51 -3.37
C PRO A 38 12.62 -37.31 -4.68
N PHE A 39 13.54 -37.12 -5.64
CA PHE A 39 13.52 -37.80 -6.93
C PHE A 39 14.34 -39.09 -6.95
N CYS A 40 15.54 -39.08 -6.36
CA CYS A 40 16.44 -40.23 -6.41
C CYS A 40 16.65 -40.91 -5.06
N GLY A 41 16.07 -40.38 -3.97
CA GLY A 41 16.26 -40.93 -2.62
C GLY A 41 17.68 -40.78 -2.05
N ALA A 42 18.63 -40.24 -2.84
CA ALA A 42 20.01 -40.08 -2.39
C ALA A 42 20.09 -39.15 -1.18
N HIS A 43 20.92 -39.54 -0.21
CA HIS A 43 21.21 -38.74 0.97
C HIS A 43 21.92 -37.44 0.59
N ILE A 44 21.46 -36.30 1.12
CA ILE A 44 22.09 -35.00 0.88
C ILE A 44 23.37 -34.91 1.72
N ARG A 45 24.52 -34.66 1.08
CA ARG A 45 25.80 -34.50 1.79
C ARG A 45 25.75 -33.20 2.60
N TRP A 46 26.47 -33.15 3.73
CA TRP A 46 26.56 -31.95 4.56
C TRP A 46 27.02 -30.71 3.78
N SER A 47 27.94 -30.89 2.81
CA SER A 47 28.43 -29.83 1.92
C SER A 47 27.37 -29.29 0.96
N ASP A 48 26.37 -30.10 0.62
CA ASP A 48 25.25 -29.73 -0.26
C ASP A 48 24.06 -29.16 0.54
N ASN A 49 24.18 -29.13 1.88
CA ASN A 49 23.18 -28.59 2.80
C ASN A 49 23.55 -27.20 3.33
N ILE A 50 24.59 -26.56 2.79
CA ILE A 50 24.97 -25.19 3.15
C ILE A 50 23.94 -24.23 2.52
N PRO A 51 23.16 -23.47 3.30
CA PRO A 51 22.07 -22.63 2.80
C PRO A 51 22.55 -21.63 1.75
N ILE A 52 21.75 -21.40 0.70
CA ILE A 52 21.98 -20.51 -0.45
C ILE A 52 23.22 -20.87 -1.29
N ILE A 53 24.38 -21.03 -0.68
CA ILE A 53 25.67 -21.32 -1.33
C ILE A 53 25.60 -22.63 -2.12
N SER A 54 25.06 -23.70 -1.52
CA SER A 54 24.93 -25.00 -2.21
C SER A 54 24.03 -24.89 -3.43
N TYR A 55 22.96 -24.10 -3.35
CA TYR A 55 22.04 -23.89 -4.46
C TYR A 55 22.73 -23.20 -5.65
N ILE A 56 23.54 -22.18 -5.37
CA ILE A 56 24.30 -21.44 -6.40
C ILE A 56 25.35 -22.36 -7.05
N ILE A 57 26.14 -23.07 -6.24
CA ILE A 57 27.19 -23.98 -6.74
C ILE A 57 26.60 -25.09 -7.59
N LEU A 58 25.49 -25.68 -7.15
CA LEU A 58 24.80 -26.76 -7.86
C LEU A 58 23.91 -26.26 -9.01
N LYS A 59 23.84 -24.94 -9.25
CA LYS A 59 22.98 -24.28 -10.25
C LYS A 59 21.51 -24.73 -10.15
N GLY A 60 21.03 -24.90 -8.92
CA GLY A 60 19.66 -25.34 -8.63
C GLY A 60 19.34 -26.76 -9.13
N ARG A 61 20.31 -27.67 -9.17
CA ARG A 61 20.12 -29.08 -9.57
C ARG A 61 20.67 -30.05 -8.53
N CYS A 62 20.05 -31.21 -8.40
CA CYS A 62 20.58 -32.28 -7.56
C CYS A 62 21.91 -32.80 -8.12
N ARG A 63 22.92 -32.99 -7.25
CA ARG A 63 24.24 -33.50 -7.64
C ARG A 63 24.19 -34.91 -8.26
N ASN A 64 23.32 -35.79 -7.74
CA ASN A 64 23.25 -37.19 -8.17
C ASN A 64 22.37 -37.40 -9.42
N CYS A 65 21.16 -36.83 -9.44
CA CYS A 65 20.18 -37.09 -10.50
C CYS A 65 19.92 -35.90 -11.44
N GLY A 66 20.52 -34.73 -11.19
CA GLY A 66 20.31 -33.53 -12.01
C GLY A 66 18.91 -32.89 -11.89
N ALA A 67 18.02 -33.46 -11.07
CA ALA A 67 16.66 -32.94 -10.90
C ALA A 67 16.66 -31.50 -10.38
N HIS A 68 15.73 -30.68 -10.87
CA HIS A 68 15.66 -29.27 -10.52
C HIS A 68 15.20 -29.07 -9.07
N ILE A 69 15.96 -28.25 -8.33
CA ILE A 69 15.63 -27.81 -6.97
C ILE A 69 14.84 -26.50 -7.07
N PRO A 70 13.60 -26.44 -6.55
CA PRO A 70 12.77 -25.25 -6.62
C PRO A 70 13.43 -24.02 -5.99
N ILE A 71 13.24 -22.84 -6.59
CA ILE A 71 13.75 -21.55 -6.07
C ILE A 71 13.21 -21.19 -4.67
N ARG A 72 12.13 -21.85 -4.24
CA ARG A 72 11.58 -21.71 -2.88
C ARG A 72 12.63 -21.96 -1.80
N TYR A 73 13.52 -22.93 -1.99
CA TYR A 73 14.51 -23.30 -0.97
C TYR A 73 15.43 -22.13 -0.59
N PRO A 74 16.21 -21.56 -1.53
CA PRO A 74 17.08 -20.41 -1.22
C PRO A 74 16.27 -19.17 -0.84
N LEU A 75 15.03 -19.02 -1.34
CA LEU A 75 14.17 -17.90 -0.99
C LEU A 75 13.72 -17.93 0.47
N VAL A 76 13.30 -19.09 0.99
CA VAL A 76 12.94 -19.26 2.41
C VAL A 76 14.15 -19.03 3.31
N GLU A 77 15.33 -19.52 2.92
CA GLU A 77 16.58 -19.32 3.65
C GLU A 77 16.93 -17.83 3.76
N PHE A 78 16.90 -17.12 2.63
CA PHE A 78 17.18 -15.69 2.58
C PHE A 78 16.17 -14.85 3.37
N LEU A 79 14.87 -15.15 3.23
CA LEU A 79 13.83 -14.45 4.01
C LEU A 79 13.99 -14.69 5.51
N SER A 80 14.32 -15.93 5.91
CA SER A 80 14.52 -16.27 7.32
C SER A 80 15.70 -15.52 7.93
N ALA A 81 16.80 -15.39 7.18
CA ALA A 81 17.97 -14.63 7.60
C ALA A 81 17.69 -13.12 7.66
N THR A 82 16.98 -12.59 6.66
CA THR A 82 16.58 -11.17 6.61
C THR A 82 15.68 -10.80 7.79
N ILE A 83 14.64 -11.61 8.06
CA ILE A 83 13.74 -11.42 9.21
C ILE A 83 14.53 -11.36 10.51
N LEU A 84 15.50 -12.28 10.69
CA LEU A 84 16.25 -12.35 11.94
C LEU A 84 17.18 -11.16 12.15
N ILE A 85 17.85 -10.68 11.09
CA ILE A 85 18.64 -9.44 11.15
C ILE A 85 17.76 -8.26 11.57
N LEU A 86 16.62 -8.07 10.89
CA LEU A 86 15.74 -6.92 11.15
C LEU A 86 15.21 -6.92 12.59
N LEU A 87 14.90 -8.11 13.13
CA LEU A 87 14.53 -8.25 14.53
C LEU A 87 15.69 -7.99 15.48
N TYR A 88 16.91 -8.43 15.12
CA TYR A 88 18.11 -8.20 15.91
C TYR A 88 18.46 -6.71 16.01
N GLU A 89 18.40 -5.97 14.90
CA GLU A 89 18.62 -4.52 14.90
C GLU A 89 17.61 -3.78 15.79
N ARG A 90 16.36 -4.25 15.83
CA ARG A 90 15.30 -3.58 16.60
C ARG A 90 15.28 -3.94 18.08
N PHE A 91 15.52 -5.21 18.41
CA PHE A 91 15.27 -5.75 19.75
C PHE A 91 16.54 -6.29 20.43
N SER A 92 17.67 -6.34 19.72
CA SER A 92 18.91 -6.99 20.17
C SER A 92 18.66 -8.44 20.66
N LEU A 93 19.59 -9.06 21.38
CA LEU A 93 19.37 -10.41 21.97
C LEU A 93 18.51 -10.32 23.24
N SER A 94 17.22 -10.02 23.07
CA SER A 94 16.25 -9.92 24.18
C SER A 94 15.17 -11.02 24.11
N LEU A 95 14.37 -11.14 25.17
CA LEU A 95 13.20 -12.04 25.16
C LEU A 95 12.17 -11.65 24.08
N LEU A 96 12.07 -10.34 23.78
CA LEU A 96 11.22 -9.81 22.72
C LEU A 96 11.71 -10.25 21.34
N PHE A 97 13.04 -10.28 21.13
CA PHE A 97 13.62 -10.83 19.90
C PHE A 97 13.21 -12.29 19.71
N LEU A 98 13.34 -13.13 20.73
CA LEU A 98 12.94 -14.54 20.65
C LEU A 98 11.43 -14.69 20.37
N LYS A 99 10.60 -13.91 21.07
CA LYS A 99 9.14 -13.87 20.87
C LYS A 99 8.79 -13.60 19.40
N TYR A 100 9.35 -12.57 18.80
CA TYR A 100 9.04 -12.20 17.42
C TYR A 100 9.73 -13.08 16.38
N ALA A 101 10.90 -13.65 16.69
CA ALA A 101 11.57 -14.60 15.80
C ALA A 101 10.75 -15.88 15.63
N VAL A 102 10.30 -16.47 16.74
CA VAL A 102 9.42 -17.67 16.73
C VAL A 102 8.13 -17.39 15.98
N PHE A 103 7.48 -16.24 16.27
CA PHE A 103 6.26 -15.83 15.59
C PHE A 103 6.47 -15.68 14.08
N SER A 104 7.53 -14.98 13.66
CA SER A 104 7.80 -14.71 12.25
C SER A 104 8.15 -15.98 11.47
N TYR A 105 8.92 -16.90 12.06
CA TYR A 105 9.25 -18.18 11.42
C TYR A 105 8.06 -19.12 11.32
N ALA A 106 7.18 -19.14 12.32
CA ALA A 106 5.93 -19.89 12.24
C ALA A 106 5.03 -19.34 11.11
N LEU A 107 4.86 -18.00 11.02
CA LEU A 107 4.10 -17.37 9.94
C LEU A 107 4.72 -17.60 8.57
N LEU A 108 6.04 -17.51 8.44
CA LEU A 108 6.75 -17.80 7.20
C LEU A 108 6.48 -19.23 6.74
N THR A 109 6.59 -20.19 7.65
CA THR A 109 6.31 -21.61 7.39
C THR A 109 4.87 -21.84 6.96
N ILE A 110 3.90 -21.28 7.71
CA ILE A 110 2.47 -21.38 7.38
C ILE A 110 2.19 -20.77 6.01
N THR A 111 2.78 -19.62 5.68
CA THR A 111 2.59 -18.94 4.38
C THR A 111 3.01 -19.83 3.21
N PHE A 112 4.18 -20.46 3.28
CA PHE A 112 4.63 -21.35 2.19
C PHE A 112 3.88 -22.67 2.13
N ILE A 113 3.35 -23.16 3.25
CA ILE A 113 2.45 -24.31 3.26
C ILE A 113 1.12 -23.93 2.61
N ASP A 114 0.53 -22.80 3.01
CA ASP A 114 -0.75 -22.31 2.51
C ASP A 114 -0.71 -22.02 1.00
N ILE A 115 0.34 -21.35 0.50
CA ILE A 115 0.51 -21.09 -0.95
C ILE A 115 0.47 -22.39 -1.77
N LYS A 116 0.98 -23.50 -1.24
CA LYS A 116 1.11 -24.76 -1.97
C LYS A 116 -0.04 -25.72 -1.75
N HIS A 117 -0.57 -25.77 -0.52
CA HIS A 117 -1.51 -26.79 -0.08
C HIS A 117 -2.87 -26.21 0.32
N LEU A 118 -3.00 -24.88 0.44
CA LEU A 118 -4.20 -24.17 0.88
C LEU A 118 -4.73 -24.68 2.24
N ILE A 119 -3.80 -25.00 3.15
CA ILE A 119 -4.10 -25.47 4.49
C ILE A 119 -3.26 -24.73 5.51
N VAL A 120 -3.85 -24.51 6.69
CA VAL A 120 -3.17 -24.00 7.88
C VAL A 120 -3.03 -25.16 8.87
N PRO A 121 -1.82 -25.72 9.05
CA PRO A 121 -1.63 -26.92 9.87
C PRO A 121 -1.74 -26.61 11.38
N ASP A 122 -2.67 -27.30 12.05
CA ASP A 122 -2.87 -27.21 13.51
C ASP A 122 -1.59 -27.54 14.30
N ARG A 123 -0.73 -28.42 13.76
CA ARG A 123 0.58 -28.78 14.34
C ARG A 123 1.51 -27.59 14.52
N ILE A 124 1.30 -26.49 13.80
CA ILE A 124 2.07 -25.24 13.96
C ILE A 124 1.26 -24.23 14.76
N VAL A 125 -0.02 -24.06 14.44
CA VAL A 125 -0.84 -22.98 15.01
C VAL A 125 -1.14 -23.18 16.50
N LEU A 126 -1.44 -24.42 16.93
CA LEU A 126 -1.75 -24.68 18.34
C LEU A 126 -0.54 -24.44 19.27
N PRO A 127 0.66 -24.97 18.96
CA PRO A 127 1.87 -24.61 19.72
C PRO A 127 2.16 -23.12 19.68
N LEU A 128 1.88 -22.45 18.56
CA LEU A 128 2.08 -21.01 18.43
C LEU A 128 1.21 -20.22 19.40
N ILE A 129 -0.09 -20.54 19.51
CA ILE A 129 -0.99 -19.90 20.50
C ILE A 129 -0.43 -20.07 21.92
N LEU A 130 -0.01 -21.29 22.29
CA LEU A 130 0.54 -21.59 23.60
C LEU A 130 1.82 -20.77 23.87
N LEU A 131 2.75 -20.75 22.91
CA LEU A 131 3.98 -19.94 23.01
C LEU A 131 3.67 -18.45 23.13
N GLY A 132 2.66 -17.94 22.42
CA GLY A 132 2.23 -16.54 22.53
C GLY A 132 1.79 -16.17 23.94
N ILE A 133 1.08 -17.07 24.63
CA ILE A 133 0.70 -16.88 26.04
C ILE A 133 1.94 -16.93 26.94
N LEU A 134 2.82 -17.93 26.75
CA LEU A 134 4.03 -18.10 27.56
C LEU A 134 4.97 -16.89 27.46
N PHE A 135 5.20 -16.37 26.26
CA PHE A 135 6.00 -15.15 26.05
C PHE A 135 5.37 -13.88 26.65
N SER A 136 4.10 -13.92 26.99
CA SER A 136 3.38 -12.78 27.57
C SER A 136 3.21 -12.86 29.09
N LEU A 137 3.61 -13.97 29.73
CA LEU A 137 3.69 -14.12 31.19
C LEU A 137 4.51 -13.01 31.88
N PRO A 138 5.66 -12.56 31.35
CA PRO A 138 6.49 -11.56 32.05
C PRO A 138 5.90 -10.14 32.06
N HIS A 139 4.86 -9.87 31.27
CA HIS A 139 4.36 -8.51 31.07
C HIS A 139 2.84 -8.44 31.21
N HIS A 140 2.10 -8.82 30.16
CA HIS A 140 0.68 -8.53 30.04
C HIS A 140 -0.08 -9.70 29.42
N VAL A 141 -0.30 -10.74 30.23
CA VAL A 141 -1.08 -11.93 29.83
C VAL A 141 -2.49 -11.54 29.38
N LEU A 142 -3.13 -10.59 30.06
CA LEU A 142 -4.46 -10.08 29.71
C LEU A 142 -4.55 -9.60 28.27
N LYS A 143 -3.52 -8.88 27.76
CA LYS A 143 -3.51 -8.40 26.37
C LYS A 143 -3.50 -9.56 25.37
N SER A 144 -2.83 -10.67 25.71
CA SER A 144 -2.73 -11.85 24.86
C SER A 144 -4.01 -12.66 24.89
N ILE A 145 -4.62 -12.84 26.07
CA ILE A 145 -5.91 -13.52 26.22
C ILE A 145 -7.00 -12.75 25.47
N VAL A 146 -7.08 -11.42 25.66
CA VAL A 146 -8.04 -10.57 24.95
C VAL A 146 -7.77 -10.58 23.44
N GLY A 147 -6.50 -10.63 23.02
CA GLY A 147 -6.13 -10.78 21.61
C GLY A 147 -6.60 -12.11 21.01
N ILE A 148 -6.37 -13.23 21.70
CA ILE A 148 -6.83 -14.57 21.28
C ILE A 148 -8.34 -14.59 21.19
N ALA A 149 -9.03 -14.22 22.28
CA ALA A 149 -10.49 -14.25 22.35
C ALA A 149 -11.11 -13.31 21.31
N GLY A 150 -10.61 -12.08 21.20
CA GLY A 150 -11.10 -11.11 20.24
C GLY A 150 -10.87 -11.53 18.79
N GLY A 151 -9.70 -12.07 18.45
CA GLY A 151 -9.42 -12.62 17.12
C GLY A 151 -10.33 -13.81 16.77
N PHE A 152 -10.45 -14.76 17.70
CA PHE A 152 -11.30 -15.93 17.52
C PHE A 152 -12.77 -15.55 17.35
N VAL A 153 -13.32 -14.77 18.28
CA VAL A 153 -14.73 -14.34 18.25
C VAL A 153 -15.03 -13.53 16.99
N LEU A 154 -14.16 -12.57 16.63
CA LEU A 154 -14.34 -11.75 15.43
C LEU A 154 -14.42 -12.61 14.16
N PHE A 155 -13.50 -13.55 13.97
CA PHE A 155 -13.46 -14.37 12.76
C PHE A 155 -14.56 -15.44 12.74
N VAL A 156 -14.97 -15.96 13.89
CA VAL A 156 -16.16 -16.82 14.00
C VAL A 156 -17.42 -16.06 13.60
N LEU A 157 -17.60 -14.82 14.07
CA LEU A 157 -18.73 -13.98 13.67
C LEU A 157 -18.73 -13.72 12.17
N ILE A 158 -17.57 -13.37 11.59
CA ILE A 158 -17.43 -13.20 10.13
C ILE A 158 -17.78 -14.50 9.38
N ALA A 159 -17.33 -15.65 9.89
CA ALA A 159 -17.63 -16.95 9.28
C ALA A 159 -19.14 -17.28 9.35
N ILE A 160 -19.81 -17.01 10.47
CA ILE A 160 -21.25 -17.25 10.64
C ILE A 160 -22.06 -16.30 9.74
N ILE A 161 -21.78 -15.00 9.79
CA ILE A 161 -22.46 -14.00 8.95
C ILE A 161 -22.23 -14.33 7.47
N GLY A 162 -21.01 -14.66 7.10
CA GLY A 162 -20.67 -15.10 5.75
C GLY A 162 -21.43 -16.35 5.34
N LYS A 163 -21.54 -17.36 6.21
CA LYS A 163 -22.31 -18.58 5.95
C LYS A 163 -23.79 -18.29 5.70
N ILE A 164 -24.38 -17.40 6.48
CA ILE A 164 -25.78 -16.98 6.33
C ILE A 164 -25.97 -16.22 5.01
N LEU A 165 -25.12 -15.24 4.72
CA LEU A 165 -25.25 -14.39 3.53
C LEU A 165 -24.95 -15.13 2.22
N PHE A 166 -23.92 -15.98 2.21
CA PHE A 166 -23.43 -16.64 0.99
C PHE A 166 -23.95 -18.06 0.82
N LYS A 167 -24.65 -18.62 1.82
CA LYS A 167 -25.10 -20.03 1.87
C LYS A 167 -23.97 -21.03 1.58
N LYS A 168 -22.73 -20.62 1.83
CA LYS A 168 -21.49 -21.37 1.61
C LYS A 168 -20.51 -21.03 2.72
N GLU A 169 -19.58 -21.93 3.02
CA GLU A 169 -18.53 -21.66 3.98
C GLU A 169 -17.66 -20.50 3.50
N ALA A 170 -17.71 -19.39 4.23
CA ALA A 170 -17.06 -18.15 3.83
C ALA A 170 -15.59 -18.07 4.27
N LEU A 171 -15.22 -18.81 5.31
CA LEU A 171 -13.91 -18.75 5.94
C LEU A 171 -13.49 -20.13 6.46
N GLY A 172 -12.23 -20.50 6.25
CA GLY A 172 -11.70 -21.77 6.71
C GLY A 172 -11.47 -21.77 8.22
N GLY A 173 -11.70 -22.90 8.89
CA GLY A 173 -11.41 -23.02 10.33
C GLY A 173 -9.94 -22.78 10.70
N GLY A 174 -9.02 -23.00 9.75
CA GLY A 174 -7.60 -22.67 9.90
C GLY A 174 -7.33 -21.17 10.08
N ASP A 175 -8.03 -20.32 9.33
CA ASP A 175 -7.87 -18.85 9.37
C ASP A 175 -8.29 -18.29 10.73
N ILE A 176 -9.35 -18.86 11.32
CA ILE A 176 -9.85 -18.50 12.66
C ILE A 176 -8.78 -18.80 13.73
N LYS A 177 -8.12 -19.95 13.64
CA LYS A 177 -7.05 -20.31 14.60
C LYS A 177 -5.80 -19.47 14.37
N LEU A 178 -5.47 -19.16 13.11
CA LEU A 178 -4.31 -18.34 12.77
C LEU A 178 -4.45 -16.91 13.30
N ILE A 179 -5.62 -16.29 13.16
CA ILE A 179 -5.84 -14.94 13.70
C ILE A 179 -5.81 -14.95 15.24
N ALA A 180 -6.29 -16.02 15.88
CA ALA A 180 -6.19 -16.19 17.33
C ALA A 180 -4.71 -16.29 17.76
N ALA A 181 -3.88 -17.02 17.01
CA ALA A 181 -2.43 -17.06 17.23
C ALA A 181 -1.77 -15.68 17.04
N CYS A 182 -2.18 -14.92 16.02
CA CYS A 182 -1.73 -13.53 15.84
C CYS A 182 -2.12 -12.66 17.04
N GLY A 183 -3.34 -12.84 17.56
CA GLY A 183 -3.82 -12.17 18.76
C GLY A 183 -3.02 -12.52 20.03
N ALA A 184 -2.51 -13.74 20.15
CA ALA A 184 -1.65 -14.14 21.27
C ALA A 184 -0.34 -13.33 21.30
N PHE A 185 0.24 -13.02 20.15
CA PHE A 185 1.52 -12.30 20.07
C PHE A 185 1.35 -10.78 20.03
N LEU A 186 0.36 -10.30 19.29
CA LEU A 186 0.19 -8.89 18.94
C LEU A 186 -0.94 -8.20 19.74
N GLY A 187 -1.77 -8.96 20.46
CA GLY A 187 -2.96 -8.46 21.12
C GLY A 187 -4.08 -8.07 20.15
N ILE A 188 -5.15 -7.47 20.70
CA ILE A 188 -6.34 -7.09 19.93
C ILE A 188 -6.06 -6.04 18.84
N THR A 189 -5.18 -5.08 19.12
CA THR A 189 -4.80 -4.05 18.15
C THR A 189 -4.13 -4.68 16.92
N GLY A 190 -3.27 -5.67 17.15
CA GLY A 190 -2.64 -6.44 16.07
C GLY A 190 -3.64 -7.22 15.23
N VAL A 191 -4.65 -7.83 15.87
CA VAL A 191 -5.74 -8.54 15.15
C VAL A 191 -6.48 -7.59 14.21
N ILE A 192 -6.86 -6.40 14.68
CA ILE A 192 -7.59 -5.42 13.85
C ILE A 192 -6.72 -4.99 12.66
N ILE A 193 -5.46 -4.64 12.91
CA ILE A 193 -4.53 -4.17 11.87
C ILE A 193 -4.27 -5.28 10.84
N THR A 194 -3.97 -6.50 11.29
CA THR A 194 -3.69 -7.64 10.39
C THR A 194 -4.90 -8.02 9.56
N THR A 195 -6.11 -7.97 10.12
CA THR A 195 -7.37 -8.21 9.41
C THR A 195 -7.62 -7.13 8.36
N PHE A 196 -7.35 -5.87 8.70
CA PHE A 196 -7.51 -4.77 7.75
C PHE A 196 -6.49 -4.88 6.60
N LEU A 197 -5.22 -5.14 6.92
CA LEU A 197 -4.16 -5.29 5.92
C LEU A 197 -4.37 -6.52 5.03
N SER A 198 -4.82 -7.66 5.58
CA SER A 198 -5.07 -8.87 4.79
C SER A 198 -6.16 -8.65 3.73
N ALA A 199 -7.13 -7.75 3.99
CA ALA A 199 -8.12 -7.36 3.01
C ALA A 199 -7.53 -6.62 1.79
N PHE A 200 -6.38 -5.94 1.91
CA PHE A 200 -5.72 -5.27 0.78
C PHE A 200 -4.88 -6.23 -0.08
N PHE A 201 -4.21 -7.20 0.54
CA PHE A 201 -3.26 -8.09 -0.13
C PHE A 201 -3.92 -9.35 -0.75
N ARG A 202 -5.24 -9.31 -0.99
CA ARG A 202 -5.96 -10.42 -1.63
C ARG A 202 -5.40 -10.68 -3.04
N LYS A 203 -5.24 -11.96 -3.40
CA LYS A 203 -4.94 -12.38 -4.77
C LYS A 203 -5.99 -11.83 -5.74
N MET A 204 -5.53 -11.09 -6.75
CA MET A 204 -6.38 -10.61 -7.83
C MET A 204 -6.70 -11.74 -8.81
N VAL A 205 -7.99 -11.95 -9.05
CA VAL A 205 -8.51 -12.85 -10.08
C VAL A 205 -8.44 -12.15 -11.45
N LEU A 206 -8.54 -12.92 -12.54
CA LEU A 206 -8.54 -12.38 -13.91
C LEU A 206 -9.59 -11.25 -14.09
N VAL A 207 -10.78 -11.44 -13.51
CA VAL A 207 -11.87 -10.47 -13.55
C VAL A 207 -11.49 -9.18 -12.81
N ASP A 208 -10.83 -9.27 -11.66
CA ASP A 208 -10.34 -8.09 -10.94
C ASP A 208 -9.36 -7.28 -11.82
N LYS A 209 -8.43 -7.96 -12.50
CA LYS A 209 -7.48 -7.32 -13.41
C LYS A 209 -8.17 -6.66 -14.60
N TYR A 210 -9.17 -7.33 -15.17
CA TYR A 210 -9.95 -6.81 -16.28
C TYR A 210 -10.72 -5.54 -15.89
N ILE A 211 -11.44 -5.57 -14.75
CA ILE A 211 -12.20 -4.43 -14.24
C ILE A 211 -11.26 -3.26 -13.90
N ILE A 212 -10.12 -3.51 -13.23
CA ILE A 212 -9.15 -2.45 -12.91
C ILE A 212 -8.52 -1.85 -14.17
N LYS A 213 -8.23 -2.66 -15.20
CA LYS A 213 -7.72 -2.15 -16.48
C LYS A 213 -8.72 -1.19 -17.12
N GLN A 214 -10.00 -1.54 -17.14
CA GLN A 214 -11.05 -0.70 -17.71
C GLN A 214 -11.26 0.59 -16.88
N LEU A 215 -11.30 0.48 -15.54
CA LEU A 215 -11.36 1.64 -14.64
C LEU A 215 -10.18 2.59 -14.84
N THR A 216 -8.97 2.06 -14.93
CA THR A 216 -7.76 2.86 -15.11
C THR A 216 -7.80 3.64 -16.43
N LYS A 217 -8.17 2.97 -17.53
CA LYS A 217 -8.29 3.61 -18.86
C LYS A 217 -9.31 4.76 -18.82
N THR A 218 -10.50 4.51 -18.31
CA THR A 218 -11.59 5.49 -18.26
C THR A 218 -11.32 6.62 -17.26
N PHE A 219 -10.61 6.32 -16.17
CA PHE A 219 -10.19 7.31 -15.19
C PHE A 219 -9.22 8.32 -15.81
N PHE A 220 -8.15 7.86 -16.47
CA PHE A 220 -7.18 8.77 -17.07
C PHE A 220 -7.77 9.58 -18.22
N SER A 221 -8.65 9.00 -19.05
CA SER A 221 -9.33 9.76 -20.10
C SER A 221 -10.22 10.87 -19.51
N SER A 222 -11.05 10.52 -18.52
CA SER A 222 -11.94 11.48 -17.85
C SER A 222 -11.14 12.55 -17.11
N PHE A 223 -10.06 12.16 -16.44
CA PHE A 223 -9.17 13.07 -15.72
C PHE A 223 -8.57 14.11 -16.66
N ILE A 224 -7.97 13.69 -17.78
CA ILE A 224 -7.38 14.62 -18.76
C ILE A 224 -8.42 15.60 -19.30
N ILE A 225 -9.60 15.13 -19.68
CA ILE A 225 -10.66 15.98 -20.24
C ILE A 225 -11.15 16.99 -19.20
N LEU A 226 -11.45 16.52 -17.98
CA LEU A 226 -11.96 17.40 -16.90
C LEU A 226 -10.91 18.40 -16.44
N THR A 227 -9.63 17.98 -16.33
CA THR A 227 -8.53 18.90 -16.02
C THR A 227 -8.32 19.92 -17.13
N ALA A 228 -8.38 19.53 -18.40
CA ALA A 228 -8.28 20.48 -19.51
C ALA A 228 -9.43 21.50 -19.49
N LEU A 229 -10.67 21.06 -19.27
CA LEU A 229 -11.84 21.94 -19.17
C LEU A 229 -11.72 22.94 -18.00
N MET A 230 -11.33 22.46 -16.82
CA MET A 230 -11.19 23.31 -15.64
C MET A 230 -9.97 24.26 -15.73
N LEU A 231 -8.87 23.81 -16.35
CA LEU A 231 -7.72 24.68 -16.62
C LEU A 231 -8.09 25.77 -17.62
N PHE A 232 -8.80 25.44 -18.69
CA PHE A 232 -9.23 26.43 -19.69
C PHE A 232 -10.08 27.55 -19.06
N ALA A 233 -11.04 27.18 -18.21
CA ALA A 233 -11.84 28.15 -17.45
C ALA A 233 -10.96 29.06 -16.56
N GLY A 234 -9.93 28.49 -15.93
CA GLY A 234 -8.97 29.23 -15.12
C GLY A 234 -8.05 30.15 -15.92
N VAL A 235 -7.65 29.75 -17.13
CA VAL A 235 -6.81 30.57 -18.03
C VAL A 235 -7.57 31.78 -18.54
N ILE A 236 -8.86 31.65 -18.87
CA ILE A 236 -9.68 32.80 -19.31
C ILE A 236 -9.65 33.92 -18.27
N GLN A 237 -9.77 33.59 -16.98
CA GLN A 237 -9.74 34.59 -15.91
C GLN A 237 -8.39 35.32 -15.80
N ILE A 238 -7.28 34.61 -16.06
CA ILE A 238 -5.92 35.15 -15.91
C ILE A 238 -5.43 35.80 -17.23
N SER A 239 -6.06 35.47 -18.37
CA SER A 239 -5.65 35.93 -19.71
C SER A 239 -5.54 37.46 -19.82
N HIS A 240 -6.48 38.19 -19.21
CA HIS A 240 -6.47 39.67 -19.21
C HIS A 240 -5.25 40.26 -18.48
N ILE A 241 -4.70 39.53 -17.51
CA ILE A 241 -3.50 39.94 -16.75
C ILE A 241 -2.24 39.58 -17.57
N VAL A 242 -2.22 38.40 -18.20
CA VAL A 242 -1.05 37.85 -18.90
C VAL A 242 -0.77 38.56 -20.23
N PHE A 243 -1.80 38.81 -21.05
CA PHE A 243 -1.62 39.41 -22.38
C PHE A 243 -1.14 40.87 -22.34
N VAL A 244 -1.41 41.58 -21.24
CA VAL A 244 -1.03 42.99 -21.08
C VAL A 244 0.40 43.15 -20.55
N GLN A 245 1.00 42.11 -19.95
CA GLN A 245 2.19 42.25 -19.09
C GLN A 245 3.51 41.67 -19.66
N GLY A 246 3.55 41.14 -20.89
CA GLY A 246 4.82 40.66 -21.49
C GLY A 246 5.55 39.58 -20.67
N ILE A 247 4.79 38.63 -20.11
CA ILE A 247 5.31 37.63 -19.15
C ILE A 247 6.27 36.63 -19.81
N THR A 248 7.39 36.34 -19.15
CA THR A 248 8.33 35.29 -19.58
C THR A 248 7.70 33.90 -19.53
N VAL A 249 7.97 33.07 -20.55
CA VAL A 249 7.45 31.67 -20.68
C VAL A 249 7.64 30.83 -19.41
N LYS A 250 8.74 31.05 -18.68
CA LYS A 250 9.04 30.33 -17.42
C LYS A 250 8.00 30.60 -16.31
N ILE A 251 7.54 31.85 -16.18
CA ILE A 251 6.54 32.25 -15.18
C ILE A 251 5.17 31.69 -15.59
N LEU A 252 4.87 31.73 -16.89
CA LEU A 252 3.65 31.15 -17.44
C LEU A 252 3.55 29.66 -17.11
N LEU A 253 4.60 28.88 -17.40
CA LEU A 253 4.66 27.44 -17.07
C LEU A 253 4.52 27.18 -15.56
N LYS A 254 5.10 28.03 -14.72
CA LYS A 254 4.96 27.95 -13.25
C LYS A 254 3.50 28.14 -12.81
N ILE A 255 2.82 29.15 -13.35
CA ILE A 255 1.41 29.42 -13.09
C ILE A 255 0.53 28.24 -13.51
N PHE A 256 0.75 27.71 -14.72
CA PHE A 256 0.02 26.54 -15.21
C PHE A 256 0.19 25.32 -14.30
N TYR A 257 1.41 25.03 -13.86
CA TYR A 257 1.68 23.92 -12.95
C TYR A 257 0.99 24.10 -11.59
N GLN A 258 1.06 25.30 -11.01
CA GLN A 258 0.40 25.61 -9.75
C GLN A 258 -1.12 25.47 -9.84
N GLN A 259 -1.71 25.98 -10.93
CA GLN A 259 -3.14 25.88 -11.18
C GLN A 259 -3.60 24.45 -11.43
N ALA A 260 -2.83 23.66 -12.19
CA ALA A 260 -3.12 22.25 -12.45
C ALA A 260 -3.17 21.42 -11.16
N THR A 261 -2.22 21.65 -10.25
CA THR A 261 -2.20 20.97 -8.95
C THR A 261 -3.43 21.31 -8.11
N PHE A 262 -3.90 22.56 -8.15
CA PHE A 262 -5.10 22.97 -7.43
C PHE A 262 -6.39 22.38 -8.06
N VAL A 263 -6.50 22.41 -9.39
CA VAL A 263 -7.62 21.81 -10.13
C VAL A 263 -7.71 20.29 -9.93
N ALA A 264 -6.58 19.62 -9.69
CA ALA A 264 -6.53 18.18 -9.37
C ALA A 264 -7.42 17.81 -8.17
N ILE A 265 -7.57 18.70 -7.18
CA ILE A 265 -8.41 18.48 -6.00
C ILE A 265 -9.86 18.14 -6.39
N PHE A 266 -10.40 18.81 -7.41
CA PHE A 266 -11.78 18.63 -7.85
C PHE A 266 -11.90 17.60 -8.97
N THR A 267 -10.90 17.56 -9.86
CA THR A 267 -10.94 16.71 -11.05
C THR A 267 -10.68 15.24 -10.73
N ILE A 268 -9.89 14.91 -9.69
CA ILE A 268 -9.66 13.51 -9.28
C ILE A 268 -10.96 12.84 -8.82
N PRO A 269 -11.73 13.36 -7.84
CA PRO A 269 -13.01 12.75 -7.43
C PRO A 269 -14.05 12.70 -8.55
N MET A 270 -14.12 13.74 -9.37
CA MET A 270 -15.06 13.81 -10.49
C MET A 270 -14.72 12.77 -11.57
N ALA A 271 -13.45 12.67 -11.97
CA ALA A 271 -12.99 11.65 -12.91
C ALA A 271 -13.20 10.23 -12.40
N LEU A 272 -13.01 10.00 -11.09
CA LEU A 272 -13.29 8.71 -10.45
C LEU A 272 -14.78 8.35 -10.54
N THR A 273 -15.66 9.32 -10.27
CA THR A 273 -17.11 9.13 -10.33
C THR A 273 -17.56 8.82 -11.75
N VAL A 274 -17.04 9.55 -12.74
CA VAL A 274 -17.32 9.29 -14.16
C VAL A 274 -16.81 7.91 -14.57
N ALA A 275 -15.58 7.55 -14.18
CA ALA A 275 -14.98 6.27 -14.54
C ALA A 275 -15.77 5.08 -13.97
N VAL A 276 -16.14 5.12 -12.70
CA VAL A 276 -16.91 4.03 -12.07
C VAL A 276 -18.27 3.89 -12.75
N ASN A 277 -19.02 4.99 -12.91
CA ASN A 277 -20.34 4.94 -13.54
C ASN A 277 -20.26 4.44 -14.99
N PHE A 278 -19.39 5.01 -15.81
CA PHE A 278 -19.27 4.66 -17.22
C PHE A 278 -18.88 3.18 -17.40
N VAL A 279 -17.91 2.69 -16.62
CA VAL A 279 -17.45 1.30 -16.73
C VAL A 279 -18.54 0.29 -16.35
N TYR A 280 -19.27 0.51 -15.25
CA TYR A 280 -20.35 -0.41 -14.87
C TYR A 280 -21.57 -0.31 -15.79
N VAL A 281 -21.86 0.88 -16.35
CA VAL A 281 -22.89 1.03 -17.38
C VAL A 281 -22.49 0.29 -18.66
N ASP A 282 -21.24 0.39 -19.10
CA ASP A 282 -20.72 -0.34 -20.27
C ASP A 282 -20.78 -1.86 -20.05
N PHE A 283 -20.36 -2.35 -18.89
CA PHE A 283 -20.49 -3.77 -18.53
C PHE A 283 -21.93 -4.26 -18.44
N ALA A 284 -22.86 -3.42 -17.95
CA ALA A 284 -24.28 -3.74 -17.93
C ALA A 284 -24.84 -3.81 -19.37
N LYS A 285 -24.48 -2.83 -20.21
CA LYS A 285 -24.90 -2.74 -21.61
C LYS A 285 -24.42 -3.92 -22.45
N ASN A 286 -23.19 -4.38 -22.23
CA ASN A 286 -22.59 -5.50 -22.96
C ASN A 286 -22.93 -6.88 -22.35
N ASN A 287 -23.86 -6.93 -21.39
CA ASN A 287 -24.24 -8.15 -20.64
C ASN A 287 -23.07 -8.85 -19.92
N GLU A 288 -21.93 -8.17 -19.73
CA GLU A 288 -20.75 -8.72 -19.07
C GLU A 288 -21.04 -9.03 -17.59
N ILE A 289 -21.84 -8.18 -16.92
CA ILE A 289 -22.26 -8.43 -15.53
C ILE A 289 -23.06 -9.74 -15.42
N ILE A 290 -23.92 -10.03 -16.39
CA ILE A 290 -24.72 -11.27 -16.43
C ILE A 290 -23.81 -12.46 -16.74
N ALA A 291 -22.87 -12.32 -17.66
CA ALA A 291 -21.86 -13.34 -17.96
C ALA A 291 -20.99 -13.69 -16.73
N PHE A 292 -20.60 -12.69 -15.94
CA PHE A 292 -19.86 -12.93 -14.69
C PHE A 292 -20.71 -13.68 -13.66
N GLN A 293 -21.98 -13.29 -13.49
CA GLN A 293 -22.88 -13.95 -12.54
C GLN A 293 -23.17 -15.40 -12.91
N THR A 294 -23.38 -15.68 -14.20
CA THR A 294 -23.59 -17.04 -14.72
C THR A 294 -22.34 -17.90 -14.60
N SER A 295 -21.15 -17.28 -14.63
CA SER A 295 -19.87 -17.94 -14.34
C SER A 295 -19.63 -18.18 -12.83
N GLY A 296 -20.62 -17.93 -11.97
CA GLY A 296 -20.55 -18.16 -10.53
C GLY A 296 -19.88 -17.03 -9.73
N ILE A 297 -19.63 -15.87 -10.34
CA ILE A 297 -19.03 -14.72 -9.66
C ILE A 297 -20.13 -13.95 -8.93
N SER A 298 -19.99 -13.80 -7.61
CA SER A 298 -20.94 -13.04 -6.80
C SER A 298 -20.92 -11.55 -7.16
N LYS A 299 -22.09 -10.88 -7.00
CA LYS A 299 -22.22 -9.44 -7.23
C LYS A 299 -21.16 -8.62 -6.49
N LEU A 300 -20.87 -8.97 -5.24
CA LEU A 300 -19.83 -8.29 -4.45
C LEU A 300 -18.43 -8.43 -5.07
N ASN A 301 -18.08 -9.60 -5.62
CA ASN A 301 -16.78 -9.77 -6.26
C ASN A 301 -16.64 -8.97 -7.55
N ILE A 302 -17.74 -8.64 -8.23
CA ILE A 302 -17.75 -7.74 -9.39
C ILE A 302 -17.46 -6.30 -8.94
N TYR A 303 -18.03 -5.84 -7.83
CA TYR A 303 -17.86 -4.44 -7.37
C TYR A 303 -16.59 -4.18 -6.53
N LYS A 304 -16.04 -5.21 -5.88
CA LYS A 304 -14.85 -5.11 -5.01
C LYS A 304 -13.64 -4.42 -5.69
N PRO A 305 -13.25 -4.73 -6.94
CA PRO A 305 -12.11 -4.08 -7.59
C PRO A 305 -12.27 -2.56 -7.70
N ALA A 306 -13.49 -2.08 -7.98
CA ALA A 306 -13.77 -0.64 -8.01
C ALA A 306 -13.67 0.01 -6.63
N PHE A 307 -14.06 -0.71 -5.58
CA PHE A 307 -13.92 -0.22 -4.20
C PHE A 307 -12.44 -0.03 -3.82
N TYR A 308 -11.57 -1.01 -4.09
CA TYR A 308 -10.14 -0.87 -3.83
C TYR A 308 -9.49 0.21 -4.71
N PHE A 309 -9.88 0.30 -5.98
CA PHE A 309 -9.42 1.37 -6.88
C PHE A 309 -9.80 2.76 -6.34
N THR A 310 -11.01 2.90 -5.79
CA THR A 310 -11.50 4.13 -5.17
C THR A 310 -10.68 4.52 -3.94
N ILE A 311 -10.39 3.57 -3.04
CA ILE A 311 -9.53 3.81 -1.87
C ILE A 311 -8.12 4.25 -2.31
N PHE A 312 -7.57 3.61 -3.34
CA PHE A 312 -6.25 3.95 -3.86
C PHE A 312 -6.20 5.37 -4.43
N ILE A 313 -7.17 5.75 -5.27
CA ILE A 313 -7.27 7.10 -5.82
C ILE A 313 -7.56 8.14 -4.72
N PHE A 314 -8.36 7.79 -3.71
CA PHE A 314 -8.61 8.64 -2.55
C PHE A 314 -7.33 8.94 -1.79
N LEU A 315 -6.47 7.94 -1.55
CA LEU A 315 -5.18 8.15 -0.89
C LEU A 315 -4.27 9.09 -1.70
N ILE A 316 -4.23 8.95 -3.02
CA ILE A 316 -3.48 9.86 -3.91
C ILE A 316 -4.04 11.28 -3.82
N SER A 317 -5.36 11.43 -3.86
CA SER A 317 -6.03 12.73 -3.73
C SER A 317 -5.74 13.36 -2.37
N PHE A 318 -5.78 12.58 -1.29
CA PHE A 318 -5.48 13.04 0.06
C PHE A 318 -4.03 13.54 0.19
N LEU A 319 -3.06 12.80 -0.38
CA LEU A 319 -1.66 13.21 -0.41
C LEU A 319 -1.46 14.50 -1.24
N ASN A 320 -2.15 14.63 -2.37
CA ASN A 320 -2.11 15.83 -3.19
C ASN A 320 -2.62 17.05 -2.41
N VAL A 321 -3.78 16.93 -1.75
CA VAL A 321 -4.39 17.99 -0.95
C VAL A 321 -3.50 18.40 0.23
N SER A 322 -3.03 17.42 1.00
CA SER A 322 -2.30 17.66 2.25
C SER A 322 -0.90 18.24 2.04
N SER A 323 -0.20 17.83 0.97
CA SER A 323 1.22 18.16 0.81
C SER A 323 1.50 19.17 -0.31
N ILE A 324 0.80 19.07 -1.44
CA ILE A 324 1.20 19.76 -2.67
C ILE A 324 0.27 20.93 -2.98
N ALA A 325 -1.03 20.69 -3.05
CA ALA A 325 -1.98 21.65 -3.60
C ALA A 325 -2.14 22.91 -2.75
N TYR A 326 -2.19 22.77 -1.41
CA TYR A 326 -2.25 23.93 -0.51
C TYR A 326 -1.00 24.81 -0.63
N LYS A 327 0.18 24.20 -0.66
CA LYS A 327 1.46 24.90 -0.83
C LYS A 327 1.52 25.65 -2.16
N GLN A 328 1.16 24.97 -3.25
CA GLN A 328 1.20 25.57 -4.59
C GLN A 328 0.19 26.71 -4.76
N ARG A 329 -0.98 26.62 -4.11
CA ARG A 329 -1.96 27.72 -4.11
C ARG A 329 -1.42 28.96 -3.40
N GLY A 330 -0.72 28.79 -2.27
CA GLY A 330 -0.05 29.89 -1.58
C GLY A 330 1.01 30.58 -2.46
N GLU A 331 1.88 29.79 -3.09
CA GLU A 331 2.90 30.32 -4.01
C GLU A 331 2.30 30.99 -5.26
N PHE A 332 1.17 30.51 -5.74
CA PHE A 332 0.45 31.13 -6.86
C PHE A 332 -0.02 32.56 -6.52
N HIS A 333 -0.67 32.75 -5.35
CA HIS A 333 -1.09 34.08 -4.92
C HIS A 333 0.09 35.04 -4.74
N LEU A 334 1.22 34.58 -4.19
CA LEU A 334 2.43 35.40 -4.07
C LEU A 334 3.00 35.78 -5.44
N THR A 335 3.00 34.86 -6.40
CA THR A 335 3.47 35.12 -7.77
C THR A 335 2.59 36.16 -8.46
N LEU A 336 1.25 36.07 -8.29
CA LEU A 336 0.32 37.05 -8.85
C LEU A 336 0.49 38.46 -8.23
N LEU A 337 0.72 38.53 -6.91
CA LEU A 337 1.01 39.79 -6.21
C LEU A 337 2.31 40.43 -6.69
N GLN A 338 3.36 39.64 -6.95
CA GLN A 338 4.63 40.14 -7.50
C GLN A 338 4.47 40.71 -8.92
N LEU A 339 3.68 40.03 -9.78
CA LEU A 339 3.41 40.50 -11.14
C LEU A 339 2.59 41.80 -11.13
N THR A 340 1.58 41.88 -10.27
CA THR A 340 0.76 43.09 -10.11
C THR A 340 1.59 44.25 -9.56
N ARG A 341 2.48 43.98 -8.59
CA ARG A 341 3.42 44.95 -8.04
C ARG A 341 4.30 45.55 -9.13
N HIS A 342 4.95 44.72 -9.95
CA HIS A 342 5.81 45.19 -11.04
C HIS A 342 5.07 46.09 -12.03
N LYS A 343 3.83 45.73 -12.39
CA LYS A 343 3.01 46.56 -13.28
C LYS A 343 2.72 47.94 -12.69
N ILE A 344 2.30 47.99 -11.42
CA ILE A 344 1.95 49.27 -10.79
C ILE A 344 3.17 50.18 -10.66
N TYR A 345 4.34 49.64 -10.30
CA TYR A 345 5.59 50.42 -10.31
C TYR A 345 6.00 50.91 -11.71
N SER A 346 5.67 50.17 -12.78
CA SER A 346 5.98 50.60 -14.15
C SER A 346 5.00 51.63 -14.72
N GLU A 347 3.76 51.67 -14.24
CA GLU A 347 2.75 52.63 -14.70
C GLU A 347 2.81 53.94 -13.88
N ILE A 348 3.09 53.91 -12.58
CA ILE A 348 3.10 55.11 -11.73
C ILE A 348 4.42 55.90 -11.89
N SER A 349 4.35 57.06 -12.56
CA SER A 349 5.42 58.07 -12.54
C SER A 349 5.32 58.97 -11.31
N GLU A 350 6.46 59.38 -10.72
CA GLU A 350 6.46 60.37 -9.64
C GLU A 350 5.81 61.69 -10.07
N ARG A 351 5.07 62.33 -9.15
CA ARG A 351 4.34 63.59 -9.38
C ARG A 351 3.24 63.52 -10.44
N SER A 352 2.60 62.35 -10.58
CA SER A 352 1.48 62.16 -11.50
C SER A 352 0.21 61.73 -10.77
N PHE A 353 -0.94 62.16 -11.32
CA PHE A 353 -2.26 61.81 -10.80
C PHE A 353 -2.74 60.48 -11.41
N PHE A 354 -3.04 59.50 -10.56
CA PHE A 354 -3.51 58.17 -10.94
C PHE A 354 -4.95 57.94 -10.52
N ARG A 355 -5.80 57.47 -11.45
CA ARG A 355 -7.14 56.96 -11.11
C ARG A 355 -7.05 55.48 -10.75
N PHE A 356 -7.32 55.15 -9.49
CA PHE A 356 -7.19 53.78 -8.98
C PHE A 356 -8.51 52.97 -9.11
N SER A 357 -9.65 53.65 -9.24
CA SER A 357 -10.99 53.07 -9.39
C SER A 357 -12.01 54.14 -9.83
N LYS A 358 -13.25 53.75 -10.18
CA LYS A 358 -14.34 54.67 -10.56
C LYS A 358 -14.65 55.67 -9.43
N GLY A 359 -13.94 56.79 -9.41
CA GLY A 359 -14.23 57.96 -8.56
C GLY A 359 -13.04 58.51 -7.76
N SER A 360 -11.95 57.77 -7.58
CA SER A 360 -10.83 58.18 -6.72
C SER A 360 -9.55 58.47 -7.52
N VAL A 361 -8.97 59.66 -7.30
CA VAL A 361 -7.71 60.11 -7.89
C VAL A 361 -6.66 60.21 -6.77
N ILE A 362 -5.52 59.56 -6.97
CA ILE A 362 -4.41 59.49 -6.02
C ILE A 362 -3.23 60.24 -6.64
N TYR A 363 -2.62 61.15 -5.89
CA TYR A 363 -1.39 61.84 -6.29
C TYR A 363 -0.19 61.22 -5.55
N ALA A 364 0.78 60.70 -6.29
CA ALA A 364 1.97 60.10 -5.72
C ALA A 364 3.13 61.11 -5.73
N GLU A 365 3.48 61.65 -4.55
CA GLU A 365 4.52 62.67 -4.40
C GLU A 365 5.93 62.08 -4.35
N THR A 366 6.12 60.96 -3.65
CA THR A 366 7.34 60.14 -3.65
C THR A 366 6.96 58.66 -3.51
N ILE A 367 7.64 57.77 -4.22
CA ILE A 367 7.34 56.33 -4.19
C ILE A 367 8.41 55.65 -3.33
N SER A 368 8.09 55.38 -2.06
CA SER A 368 8.93 54.55 -1.20
C SER A 368 8.53 53.07 -1.32
N PRO A 369 9.46 52.11 -1.46
CA PRO A 369 9.14 50.70 -1.75
C PRO A 369 8.23 49.99 -0.73
N ASP A 370 8.24 50.45 0.53
CA ASP A 370 7.66 49.73 1.67
C ASP A 370 6.23 50.20 2.02
N THR A 371 5.88 51.47 1.81
CA THR A 371 4.57 52.03 2.21
C THR A 371 3.43 51.75 1.22
N PHE A 372 3.74 51.55 -0.07
CA PHE A 372 2.72 51.28 -1.10
C PHE A 372 2.02 49.92 -0.91
N PHE A 373 2.69 48.98 -0.22
CA PHE A 373 2.18 47.64 0.06
C PHE A 373 0.98 47.63 1.03
N LEU A 374 0.96 48.52 2.03
CA LEU A 374 -0.14 48.64 3.00
C LEU A 374 -1.42 49.17 2.35
N TRP A 375 -1.29 50.07 1.37
CA TRP A 375 -2.42 50.66 0.65
C TRP A 375 -3.10 49.68 -0.31
N LEU A 376 -2.32 48.82 -0.98
CA LEU A 376 -2.89 47.84 -1.90
C LEU A 376 -3.68 46.73 -1.18
N LEU A 377 -3.22 46.33 0.01
CA LEU A 377 -3.92 45.37 0.87
C LEU A 377 -5.26 45.92 1.39
N LEU A 378 -5.32 47.20 1.75
CA LEU A 378 -6.56 47.85 2.22
C LEU A 378 -7.58 48.09 1.09
N ALA A 379 -7.15 48.20 -0.16
CA ALA A 379 -8.03 48.40 -1.31
C ALA A 379 -8.58 47.10 -1.93
N TRP A 380 -8.05 45.94 -1.52
CA TRP A 380 -8.40 44.61 -2.05
C TRP A 380 -9.15 43.71 -1.05
N VAL A 381 -9.31 44.14 0.21
CA VAL A 381 -10.30 43.59 1.16
C VAL A 381 -11.65 44.21 0.86
#